data_AF-A0A9P7AP28-F1
#
_entry.id   AF-A0A9P7AP28-F1
#
_cell.length_a   1.000
_cell.length_b   1.000
_cell.length_c   1.000
_cell.angle_alpha   90.00
_cell.angle_beta   90.00
_cell.angle_gamma   90.00
#
_symmetry.space_group_name_H-M   'P 1'
#
loop_
_entity.id
_entity.type
_entity.pdbx_description
1 polymer ?
#
loop_
_entity_poly.entity_id
_entity_poly.type
_entity_poly.pdbx_seq_one_letter_code
_entity_poly.pdbx_strand_id
1 'polypeptide(L)'
;MPLAIISPIKHAPKSRLHYNMSLKSTREKKLEEKVKNLTKQVTMLKEHVSALQATVILQGRYCDRVRHHLEMQEKKGCRDSDNIKLNGDGMPRLLTSDEVFEQVLQYQEHQQAKAAEKETRKAAREARTREMEVWMQEDEARKNRNKAKTEQWKVAVKKWEAE
;
A
#
# COMPACT_ATOMS: atom_id res chain seq x y z
N MET A 1 -4.10 67.16 -59.73
CA MET A 1 -3.27 66.76 -58.57
C MET A 1 -2.87 68.03 -57.82
N PRO A 2 -2.72 68.06 -56.48
CA PRO A 2 -2.53 66.93 -55.58
C PRO A 2 -3.56 66.82 -54.43
N LEU A 3 -3.69 65.58 -53.95
CA LEU A 3 -4.30 65.15 -52.70
C LEU A 3 -3.35 65.46 -51.54
N ALA A 4 -3.85 65.98 -50.42
CA ALA A 4 -3.16 65.99 -49.13
C ALA A 4 -4.03 66.71 -48.07
N ILE A 5 -4.12 66.34 -46.80
CA ILE A 5 -3.51 65.29 -45.97
C ILE A 5 -4.46 65.16 -44.77
N ILE A 6 -4.68 63.93 -44.34
CA ILE A 6 -5.35 63.53 -43.10
C ILE A 6 -4.89 64.41 -41.93
N SER A 7 -5.82 65.16 -41.32
CA SER A 7 -5.54 65.98 -40.14
C SER A 7 -5.12 65.11 -38.94
N PRO A 8 -4.28 65.64 -38.04
CA PRO A 8 -3.39 64.85 -37.20
C PRO A 8 -4.13 64.19 -36.04
N ILE A 9 -4.14 62.86 -36.01
CA ILE A 9 -4.37 62.10 -34.78
C ILE A 9 -3.23 62.47 -33.82
N LYS A 10 -3.54 63.31 -32.83
CA LYS A 10 -2.64 63.54 -31.70
C LYS A 10 -2.52 62.22 -30.95
N HIS A 11 -1.41 61.51 -31.11
CA HIS A 11 -1.08 60.41 -30.21
C HIS A 11 -0.87 61.01 -28.82
N ALA A 12 -1.89 60.88 -27.97
CA ALA A 12 -1.70 61.09 -26.54
C ALA A 12 -0.58 60.13 -26.09
N PRO A 13 0.42 60.60 -25.32
CA PRO A 13 1.45 59.73 -24.81
C PRO A 13 0.76 58.63 -24.00
N LYS A 14 1.13 57.37 -24.27
CA LYS A 14 0.76 56.24 -23.42
C LYS A 14 1.39 56.51 -22.06
N SER A 15 0.69 57.24 -21.20
CA SER A 15 0.98 57.30 -19.78
C SER A 15 1.03 55.85 -19.34
N ARG A 16 2.21 55.41 -18.92
CA ARG A 16 2.41 54.08 -18.33
C ARG A 16 1.28 53.88 -17.34
N LEU A 17 0.35 52.98 -17.66
CA LEU A 17 -0.57 52.41 -16.71
C LEU A 17 0.29 51.63 -15.73
N HIS A 18 0.86 52.33 -14.75
CA HIS A 18 1.28 51.73 -13.49
C HIS A 18 0.00 51.38 -12.72
N TYR A 19 -0.76 50.39 -13.22
CA TYR A 19 -1.84 49.75 -12.49
C TYR A 19 -1.27 48.65 -11.60
N ASN A 20 -0.29 49.01 -10.78
CA ASN A 20 0.14 48.19 -9.65
C ASN A 20 -0.16 48.97 -8.37
N MET A 21 -1.44 49.26 -8.14
CA MET A 21 -2.02 49.49 -6.81
C MET A 21 -3.52 49.76 -6.99
N SER A 22 -4.30 48.71 -7.26
CA SER A 22 -5.75 48.82 -7.14
C SER A 22 -6.09 49.00 -5.66
N LEU A 23 -6.66 50.16 -5.31
CA LEU A 23 -7.34 50.39 -4.05
C LEU A 23 -8.42 49.32 -3.91
N LYS A 24 -8.16 48.29 -3.10
CA LYS A 24 -9.10 47.18 -2.91
C LYS A 24 -10.48 47.72 -2.54
N SER A 25 -11.48 47.39 -3.36
CA SER A 25 -12.87 47.77 -3.11
C SER A 25 -13.31 47.22 -1.75
N THR A 26 -14.19 47.91 -1.04
CA THR A 26 -14.69 47.47 0.29
C THR A 26 -15.25 46.05 0.27
N ARG A 27 -15.78 45.61 -0.89
CA ARG A 27 -16.21 44.24 -1.15
C ARG A 27 -15.07 43.23 -1.15
N GLU A 28 -13.94 43.56 -1.78
CA GLU A 28 -12.77 42.68 -1.86
C GLU A 28 -12.14 42.47 -0.49
N LYS A 29 -12.06 43.51 0.34
CA LYS A 29 -11.59 43.38 1.73
C LYS A 29 -12.47 42.44 2.55
N LYS A 30 -13.79 42.55 2.44
CA LYS A 30 -14.75 41.63 3.10
C LYS A 30 -14.61 40.20 2.61
N LEU A 31 -14.36 39.99 1.32
CA LEU A 31 -14.12 38.65 0.76
C LEU A 31 -12.81 38.06 1.28
N GLU A 32 -11.74 38.84 1.34
CA GLU A 32 -10.46 38.39 1.90
C GLU A 32 -10.56 38.00 3.37
N GLU A 33 -11.29 38.77 4.18
CA GLU A 33 -11.56 38.43 5.58
C GLU A 33 -12.34 37.12 5.71
N LYS A 34 -13.39 36.94 4.89
CA LYS A 34 -14.14 35.67 4.85
C LYS A 34 -13.26 34.50 4.46
N VAL A 35 -12.45 34.64 3.42
CA VAL A 35 -11.52 33.59 2.98
C VAL A 35 -10.52 33.26 4.10
N LYS A 36 -9.95 34.27 4.77
CA LYS A 36 -9.04 34.06 5.91
C LYS A 36 -9.71 33.33 7.08
N ASN A 37 -10.98 33.64 7.36
CA ASN A 37 -11.70 32.97 8.45
C ASN A 37 -12.04 31.53 8.09
N LEU A 38 -12.48 31.28 6.86
CA LEU A 38 -12.76 29.93 6.36
C LEU A 38 -11.50 29.08 6.29
N THR A 39 -10.36 29.63 5.83
CA THR A 39 -9.10 28.88 5.81
C THR A 39 -8.66 28.49 7.20
N LYS A 40 -8.75 29.40 8.19
CA LYS A 40 -8.49 29.09 9.61
C LYS A 40 -9.38 27.96 10.13
N GLN A 41 -10.67 27.98 9.81
CA GLN A 41 -11.59 26.91 10.24
C GLN A 41 -11.21 25.57 9.59
N VAL A 42 -10.90 25.57 8.30
CA VAL A 42 -10.49 24.36 7.59
C VAL A 42 -9.17 23.81 8.10
N THR A 43 -8.19 24.67 8.44
CA THR A 43 -6.92 24.20 9.02
C THR A 43 -7.13 23.57 10.39
N MET A 44 -7.93 24.19 11.27
CA MET A 44 -8.26 23.62 12.58
C MET A 44 -8.94 22.25 12.46
N LEU A 45 -9.90 22.12 11.54
CA LEU A 45 -10.58 20.85 11.28
C LEU A 45 -9.63 19.79 10.73
N LYS A 46 -8.72 20.16 9.83
CA LYS A 46 -7.70 19.25 9.28
C LYS A 46 -6.73 18.76 10.35
N GLU A 47 -6.31 19.62 11.26
CA GLU A 47 -5.46 19.24 12.39
C GLU A 47 -6.19 18.25 13.31
N HIS A 48 -7.45 18.52 13.63
CA HIS A 48 -8.27 17.63 14.44
C HIS A 48 -8.47 16.25 13.77
N VAL A 49 -8.77 16.22 12.48
CA VAL A 49 -8.89 14.97 11.71
C VAL A 49 -7.57 14.21 11.67
N SER A 50 -6.45 14.91 11.47
CA SER A 50 -5.11 14.28 11.51
C SER A 50 -4.82 13.63 12.86
N ALA A 51 -5.19 14.29 13.96
CA ALA A 51 -5.03 13.75 15.31
C ALA A 51 -5.89 12.48 15.51
N LEU A 52 -7.16 12.51 15.08
CA LEU A 52 -8.04 11.33 15.13
C LEU A 52 -7.52 10.17 14.27
N GLN A 53 -6.99 10.45 13.08
CA GLN A 53 -6.39 9.42 12.25
C GLN A 53 -5.17 8.79 12.92
N ALA A 54 -4.31 9.61 13.54
CA ALA A 54 -3.16 9.12 14.28
C ALA A 54 -3.57 8.21 15.45
N THR A 55 -4.61 8.58 16.22
CA THR A 55 -5.09 7.75 17.34
C THR A 55 -5.67 6.43 16.86
N VAL A 56 -6.48 6.43 15.79
CA VAL A 56 -7.05 5.20 15.21
C VAL A 56 -5.95 4.27 14.71
N ILE A 57 -4.93 4.79 14.03
CA ILE A 57 -3.79 3.99 13.57
C ILE A 57 -3.05 3.37 14.76
N LEU A 58 -2.79 4.16 15.81
CA LEU A 58 -2.09 3.67 17.00
C LEU A 58 -2.90 2.59 17.73
N GLN A 59 -4.20 2.80 17.89
CA GLN A 59 -5.12 1.82 18.48
C GLN A 59 -5.18 0.53 17.66
N GLY A 60 -5.26 0.63 16.32
CA GLY A 60 -5.22 -0.53 15.43
C GLY A 60 -3.94 -1.34 15.63
N ARG A 61 -2.78 -0.68 15.62
CA ARG A 61 -1.48 -1.33 15.86
C ARG A 61 -1.38 -2.00 17.23
N TYR A 62 -1.94 -1.37 18.26
CA TYR A 62 -1.99 -1.95 19.60
C TYR A 62 -2.87 -3.21 19.63
N CYS A 63 -4.09 -3.13 19.08
CA CYS A 63 -5.01 -4.25 19.01
C CYS A 63 -4.41 -5.43 18.22
N ASP A 64 -3.74 -5.18 17.10
CA ASP A 64 -3.06 -6.21 16.32
C ASP A 64 -1.98 -6.92 17.15
N ARG A 65 -1.20 -6.17 17.92
CA ARG A 65 -0.18 -6.74 18.82
C ARG A 65 -0.80 -7.61 19.91
N VAL A 66 -1.87 -7.14 20.54
CA VAL A 66 -2.58 -7.90 21.59
C VAL A 66 -3.17 -9.17 21.01
N ARG A 67 -3.84 -9.10 19.85
CA ARG A 67 -4.39 -10.27 19.15
C ARG A 67 -3.29 -11.27 18.83
N HIS A 68 -2.15 -10.81 18.32
CA HIS A 68 -1.04 -11.69 18.00
C HIS A 68 -0.46 -12.37 19.25
N HIS A 69 -0.39 -11.66 20.38
CA HIS A 69 0.05 -12.25 21.64
C HIS A 69 -0.93 -13.33 22.14
N LEU A 70 -2.23 -13.07 22.08
CA LEU A 70 -3.26 -14.03 22.43
C LEU A 70 -3.22 -15.26 21.51
N GLU A 71 -3.15 -15.06 20.20
CA GLU A 71 -3.03 -16.13 19.22
C GLU A 71 -1.78 -17.00 19.48
N MET A 72 -0.65 -16.40 19.86
CA MET A 72 0.57 -17.13 20.21
C MET A 72 0.41 -17.92 21.51
N GLN A 73 -0.27 -17.38 22.53
CA GLN A 73 -0.56 -18.11 23.76
C GLN A 73 -1.50 -19.29 23.51
N GLU A 74 -2.57 -19.08 22.75
CA GLU A 74 -3.52 -20.13 22.36
C GLU A 74 -2.83 -21.23 21.56
N LYS A 75 -2.01 -20.87 20.56
CA LYS A 75 -1.21 -21.83 19.79
C LYS A 75 -0.19 -22.56 20.65
N LYS A 76 0.36 -21.94 21.70
CA LYS A 76 1.28 -22.63 22.62
C LYS A 76 0.55 -23.72 23.40
N GLY A 77 -0.62 -23.41 23.97
CA GLY A 77 -1.46 -24.40 24.65
C GLY A 77 -1.92 -25.53 23.73
N CYS A 78 -2.24 -25.23 22.48
CA CYS A 78 -2.67 -26.23 21.49
C CYS A 78 -1.50 -27.07 20.94
N ARG A 79 -0.30 -26.49 20.79
CA ARG A 79 0.91 -27.24 20.41
C ARG A 79 1.37 -28.21 21.48
N ASP A 80 1.16 -27.88 22.75
CA ASP A 80 1.45 -28.81 23.84
C ASP A 80 0.55 -30.06 23.76
N SER A 81 -0.68 -29.93 23.22
CA SER A 81 -1.52 -31.11 22.87
C SER A 81 -1.13 -31.81 21.57
N ASP A 82 -0.52 -31.12 20.59
CA ASP A 82 -0.06 -31.75 19.34
C ASP A 82 1.17 -32.63 19.50
N ASN A 83 1.94 -32.40 20.57
CA ASN A 83 2.96 -33.32 21.08
C ASN A 83 2.28 -34.39 21.94
N ILE A 84 1.42 -35.19 21.32
CA ILE A 84 0.93 -36.45 21.90
C ILE A 84 2.16 -37.35 22.04
N LYS A 85 2.90 -37.19 23.13
CA LYS A 85 3.86 -38.19 23.58
C LYS A 85 3.00 -39.38 23.97
N LEU A 86 3.34 -40.54 23.40
CA LEU A 86 2.65 -41.81 23.69
C LEU A 86 2.47 -42.02 25.21
N ASN A 87 3.44 -41.56 26.01
CA ASN A 87 3.36 -41.44 27.46
C ASN A 87 3.64 -40.00 27.92
N GLY A 88 2.66 -39.10 27.81
CA GLY A 88 2.79 -37.68 28.20
C GLY A 88 3.11 -37.45 29.67
N ASP A 89 2.62 -38.34 30.55
CA ASP A 89 2.72 -38.19 32.01
C ASP A 89 4.06 -38.67 32.60
N GLY A 90 4.92 -39.30 31.78
CA GLY A 90 6.19 -39.86 32.22
C GLY A 90 6.10 -41.10 33.13
N MET A 91 4.89 -41.55 33.46
CA MET A 91 4.64 -42.74 34.27
C MET A 91 4.77 -44.03 33.43
N PRO A 92 5.41 -45.09 33.95
CA PRO A 92 5.47 -46.38 33.28
C PRO A 92 4.05 -46.97 33.20
N ARG A 93 3.58 -47.24 31.98
CA ARG A 93 2.33 -47.94 31.71
C ARG A 93 2.62 -49.37 31.29
N LEU A 94 1.74 -50.29 31.68
CA LEU A 94 1.84 -51.68 31.28
C LEU A 94 1.47 -51.79 29.78
N LEU A 95 2.43 -52.17 28.93
CA LEU A 95 2.28 -52.19 27.48
C LEU A 95 1.29 -53.25 26.94
N THR A 96 0.75 -54.09 27.82
CA THR A 96 -0.21 -55.15 27.48
C THR A 96 -1.67 -54.75 27.68
N SER A 97 -1.96 -53.53 28.15
CA SER A 97 -3.35 -53.07 28.18
C SER A 97 -3.80 -52.67 26.77
N ASP A 98 -5.02 -53.04 26.41
CA ASP A 98 -5.64 -52.70 25.12
C ASP A 98 -5.63 -51.18 24.87
N GLU A 99 -5.75 -50.39 25.94
CA GLU A 99 -5.68 -48.92 25.91
C GLU A 99 -4.33 -48.40 25.35
N VAL A 100 -3.21 -49.03 25.70
CA VAL A 100 -1.90 -48.61 25.19
C VAL A 100 -1.74 -48.99 23.73
N PHE A 101 -2.29 -50.13 23.32
CA PHE A 101 -2.28 -50.56 21.92
C PHE A 101 -3.08 -49.60 21.03
N GLU A 102 -4.28 -49.20 21.44
CA GLU A 102 -5.09 -48.20 20.74
C GLU A 102 -4.38 -46.84 20.64
N GLN A 103 -3.72 -46.40 21.71
CA GLN A 103 -2.93 -45.16 21.71
C GLN A 103 -1.75 -45.22 20.72
N VAL A 104 -1.08 -46.37 20.60
CA VAL A 104 0.00 -46.57 19.62
C VAL A 104 -0.53 -46.48 18.19
N LEU A 105 -1.67 -47.10 17.90
CA LEU A 105 -2.28 -47.04 16.57
C LEU A 105 -2.66 -45.61 16.20
N GLN A 106 -3.35 -44.89 17.08
CA GLN A 106 -3.72 -43.49 16.87
C GLN A 106 -2.48 -42.60 16.67
N TYR A 107 -1.43 -42.83 17.45
CA TYR A 107 -0.16 -42.11 17.29
C TYR A 107 0.48 -42.39 15.91
N GLN A 108 0.50 -43.65 15.45
CA GLN A 108 1.04 -44.02 14.15
C GLN A 108 0.25 -43.39 13.00
N GLU A 109 -1.09 -43.46 13.04
CA GLU A 109 -1.96 -42.83 12.04
C GLU A 109 -1.74 -41.32 11.98
N HIS A 110 -1.65 -40.67 13.14
CA HIS A 110 -1.39 -39.24 13.22
C HIS A 110 0.00 -38.86 12.67
N GLN A 111 1.03 -39.67 12.93
CA GLN A 111 2.37 -39.45 12.37
C GLN A 111 2.39 -39.64 10.84
N GLN A 112 1.67 -40.63 10.32
CA GLN A 112 1.53 -40.84 8.88
C GLN A 112 0.78 -39.66 8.23
N ALA A 113 -0.31 -39.20 8.83
CA ALA A 113 -1.05 -38.02 8.35
C ALA A 113 -0.17 -36.76 8.34
N LYS A 114 0.59 -36.50 9.41
CA LYS A 114 1.54 -35.37 9.48
C LYS A 114 2.64 -35.48 8.42
N ALA A 115 3.16 -36.68 8.16
CA ALA A 115 4.16 -36.90 7.12
C ALA A 115 3.58 -36.62 5.72
N ALA A 116 2.37 -37.10 5.44
CA ALA A 116 1.67 -36.85 4.18
C ALA A 116 1.38 -35.34 3.98
N GLU A 117 0.91 -34.65 5.01
CA GLU A 117 0.68 -33.19 4.97
C GLU A 117 2.00 -32.43 4.71
N LYS A 118 3.09 -32.86 5.33
CA LYS A 118 4.41 -32.24 5.12
C LYS A 118 4.88 -32.39 3.67
N GLU A 119 4.72 -33.57 3.07
CA GLU A 119 5.10 -33.82 1.67
C GLU A 119 4.20 -33.06 0.70
N THR A 120 2.88 -33.03 0.90
CA THR A 120 1.97 -32.22 0.05
C THR A 120 2.32 -30.73 0.12
N ARG A 121 2.60 -30.20 1.32
CA ARG A 121 3.05 -28.82 1.49
C ARG A 121 4.40 -28.55 0.81
N LYS A 122 5.32 -29.51 0.84
CA LYS A 122 6.62 -29.41 0.16
C LYS A 122 6.43 -29.36 -1.36
N ALA A 123 5.63 -30.28 -1.91
CA ALA A 123 5.32 -30.32 -3.34
C ALA A 123 4.64 -29.02 -3.82
N ALA A 124 3.69 -28.49 -3.05
CA ALA A 124 3.03 -27.22 -3.36
C ALA A 124 4.00 -26.02 -3.38
N ARG A 125 4.96 -25.99 -2.44
CA ARG A 125 6.02 -24.95 -2.42
C ARG A 125 6.90 -25.05 -3.65
N GLU A 126 7.34 -26.25 -4.01
CA GLU A 126 8.18 -26.46 -5.19
C GLU A 126 7.46 -26.07 -6.48
N ALA A 127 6.18 -26.45 -6.64
CA ALA A 127 5.37 -26.05 -7.78
C ALA A 127 5.27 -24.52 -7.90
N ARG A 128 4.95 -23.84 -6.78
CA ARG A 128 4.88 -22.37 -6.74
C ARG A 128 6.23 -21.72 -7.08
N THR A 129 7.35 -22.27 -6.62
CA THR A 129 8.68 -21.74 -6.94
C THR A 129 8.96 -21.85 -8.43
N ARG A 130 8.66 -22.99 -9.05
CA ARG A 130 8.83 -23.18 -10.50
C ARG A 130 7.97 -22.21 -11.32
N GLU A 131 6.70 -22.05 -10.95
CA GLU A 131 5.79 -21.09 -11.59
C GLU A 131 6.29 -19.65 -11.45
N MET A 132 6.81 -19.29 -10.27
CA MET A 132 7.38 -17.96 -10.03
C MET A 132 8.62 -17.71 -10.89
N GLU A 133 9.51 -18.70 -11.04
CA GLU A 133 10.69 -18.60 -11.91
C GLU A 133 10.31 -18.36 -13.36
N VAL A 134 9.32 -19.11 -13.88
CA VAL A 134 8.79 -18.91 -15.24
C VAL A 134 8.20 -17.51 -15.38
N TRP A 135 7.35 -17.09 -14.44
CA TRP A 135 6.74 -15.76 -14.46
C TRP A 135 7.79 -14.65 -14.42
N MET A 136 8.84 -14.79 -13.61
CA MET A 136 9.92 -13.80 -13.54
C MET A 136 10.64 -13.64 -14.88
N GLN A 137 10.92 -14.75 -15.58
CA GLN A 137 11.53 -14.72 -16.91
C GLN A 137 10.63 -14.03 -17.94
N GLU A 138 9.34 -14.35 -17.95
CA GLU A 138 8.36 -13.73 -18.84
C GLU A 138 8.19 -12.22 -18.54
N ASP A 139 8.18 -11.85 -17.26
CA ASP A 139 8.06 -10.46 -16.83
C ASP A 139 9.29 -9.64 -17.20
N GLU A 140 10.48 -10.21 -17.09
CA GLU A 140 11.72 -9.58 -17.55
C GLU A 140 11.71 -9.38 -19.06
N ALA A 141 11.30 -10.39 -19.84
CA ALA A 141 11.15 -10.26 -21.29
C ALA A 141 10.11 -9.19 -21.67
N ARG A 142 8.99 -9.10 -20.95
CA ARG A 142 7.97 -8.06 -21.11
C ARG A 142 8.54 -6.67 -20.81
N LYS A 143 9.26 -6.50 -19.70
CA LYS A 143 9.93 -5.24 -19.32
C LYS A 143 10.92 -4.80 -20.40
N ASN A 144 11.72 -5.73 -20.94
CA ASN A 144 12.68 -5.42 -21.99
C ASN A 144 12.01 -5.00 -23.30
N ARG A 145 10.93 -5.67 -23.71
CA ARG A 145 10.12 -5.24 -24.87
C ARG A 145 9.53 -3.84 -24.68
N ASN A 146 9.00 -3.56 -23.50
CA ASN A 146 8.42 -2.24 -23.20
C ASN A 146 9.50 -1.15 -23.20
N LYS A 147 10.67 -1.41 -22.63
CA LYS A 147 11.82 -0.48 -22.71
C LYS A 147 12.18 -0.17 -24.16
N ALA A 148 12.28 -1.17 -25.02
CA ALA A 148 12.58 -0.98 -26.45
C ALA A 148 11.52 -0.13 -27.16
N LYS A 149 10.23 -0.41 -26.92
CA LYS A 149 9.13 0.41 -27.47
C LYS A 149 9.18 1.85 -26.99
N THR A 150 9.43 2.07 -25.70
CA THR A 150 9.55 3.42 -25.13
C THR A 150 10.72 4.18 -25.74
N GLU A 151 11.85 3.51 -26.00
CA GLU A 151 13.00 4.16 -26.62
C GLU A 151 12.73 4.52 -28.08
N GLN A 152 12.10 3.62 -28.85
CA GLN A 152 11.64 3.92 -30.20
C GLN A 152 10.66 5.10 -30.23
N TRP A 153 9.70 5.13 -29.31
CA TRP A 153 8.76 6.25 -29.17
C TRP A 153 9.48 7.56 -28.87
N LYS A 154 10.45 7.58 -27.95
CA LYS A 154 11.25 8.79 -27.67
C LYS A 154 12.02 9.28 -28.89
N VAL A 155 12.60 8.37 -29.67
CA VAL A 155 13.29 8.73 -30.92
C VAL A 155 12.31 9.33 -31.93
N ALA A 156 11.12 8.72 -32.08
CA ALA A 156 10.08 9.23 -32.97
C ALA A 156 9.57 10.62 -32.55
N VAL A 157 9.34 10.83 -31.24
CA VAL A 157 8.94 12.13 -30.68
C VAL A 157 10.00 13.18 -30.94
N LYS A 158 11.28 12.89 -30.68
CA LYS A 158 12.39 13.82 -30.98
C LYS A 158 12.46 14.19 -32.46
N LYS A 159 12.19 13.24 -33.36
CA LYS A 159 12.15 13.51 -34.80
C LYS A 159 10.98 14.42 -35.15
N TRP A 160 9.79 14.16 -34.60
CA TRP A 160 8.60 14.98 -34.82
C TRP A 160 8.72 16.40 -34.26
N GLU A 161 9.34 16.57 -33.08
CA GLU A 161 9.59 17.90 -32.50
C GLU A 161 10.61 18.74 -33.30
N ALA A 162 11.43 18.09 -34.14
CA ALA A 162 12.41 18.75 -34.98
C ALA A 162 11.88 19.12 -36.39
N GLU A 163 10.71 18.60 -36.76
CA GLU A 163 9.95 18.96 -37.99
C GLU A 163 9.07 20.19 -37.73
#